data_AF-A0A162FBS6-F1
#
_entry.id   AF-A0A162FBS6-F1
#
_cell.length_a   1.000
_cell.length_b   1.000
_cell.length_c   1.000
_cell.angle_alpha   90.00
_cell.angle_beta   90.00
_cell.angle_gamma   90.00
#
_symmetry.space_group_name_H-M   'P 1'
#
loop_
_entity.id
_entity.type
_entity.pdbx_description
1 polymer ?
#
loop_
_entity_poly.entity_id
_entity_poly.type
_entity_poly.pdbx_seq_one_letter_code
_entity_poly.pdbx_strand_id
1 'polypeptide(L)'
;MKLILHKPYIILWALIPIMLIYGFSLGDTTLDLNIHDTYYVISKVQIWYGIAHLFAIYGILYWIFINFNRKMINSLTSIHLFSTIIGLIILTILSPLFNQESANFQKENNYEAFVFFSQLIIVLIMLLAQFLFFVNMGIGIFRKQG
;
A
#
# COMPACT_ATOMS: atom_id res chain seq x y z
N MET A 1 13.85 14.74 -6.69
CA MET A 1 14.09 13.33 -7.06
C MET A 1 15.21 12.65 -6.26
N LYS A 2 16.30 13.33 -5.87
CA LYS A 2 17.43 12.70 -5.14
C LYS A 2 17.03 12.05 -3.81
N LEU A 3 16.19 12.68 -2.99
CA LEU A 3 15.80 12.13 -1.67
C LEU A 3 15.03 10.79 -1.77
N ILE A 4 14.09 10.71 -2.71
CA ILE A 4 13.20 9.55 -2.92
C ILE A 4 13.99 8.27 -3.23
N LEU A 5 15.06 8.40 -4.01
CA LEU A 5 15.86 7.25 -4.46
C LEU A 5 17.04 6.95 -3.55
N HIS A 6 17.50 7.93 -2.78
CA HIS A 6 18.67 7.77 -1.92
C HIS A 6 18.31 7.29 -0.51
N LYS A 7 17.16 7.74 0.03
CA LYS A 7 16.66 7.32 1.35
C LYS A 7 15.14 7.03 1.30
N PRO A 8 14.71 6.04 0.49
CA PRO A 8 13.30 5.66 0.33
C PRO A 8 12.58 5.37 1.66
N TYR A 9 13.30 4.81 2.65
CA TYR A 9 12.75 4.49 3.97
C TYR A 9 12.22 5.72 4.73
N ILE A 10 12.79 6.91 4.53
CA ILE A 10 12.34 8.13 5.20
C ILE A 10 10.90 8.48 4.77
N ILE A 11 10.61 8.35 3.48
CA ILE A 11 9.28 8.64 2.94
C ILE A 11 8.28 7.63 3.48
N LEU A 12 8.63 6.35 3.46
CA LEU A 12 7.77 5.28 3.98
C LEU A 12 7.45 5.49 5.46
N TRP A 13 8.45 5.82 6.28
CA TRP A 13 8.23 6.07 7.70
C TRP A 13 7.49 7.38 7.99
N ALA A 14 7.70 8.43 7.17
CA ALA A 14 6.96 9.69 7.30
C ALA A 14 5.45 9.52 7.01
N LEU A 15 5.08 8.53 6.19
CA LEU A 15 3.67 8.23 5.89
C LEU A 15 2.97 7.46 7.01
N ILE A 16 3.70 6.73 7.87
CA ILE A 16 3.12 5.97 8.99
C ILE A 16 2.22 6.83 9.89
N PRO A 17 2.67 7.98 10.46
CA PRO A 17 1.80 8.77 11.32
C PRO A 17 0.56 9.29 10.59
N ILE A 18 0.67 9.61 9.29
CA ILE A 18 -0.47 10.05 8.47
C ILE A 18 -1.51 8.93 8.35
N MET A 19 -1.06 7.70 8.10
CA MET A 19 -1.93 6.51 8.01
C MET A 19 -2.63 6.21 9.33
N LEU A 20 -1.91 6.33 10.45
CA LEU A 20 -2.49 6.10 11.77
C LEU A 20 -3.56 7.16 12.08
N ILE A 21 -3.26 8.45 11.85
CA ILE A 21 -4.21 9.55 12.08
C ILE A 21 -5.46 9.37 11.21
N TYR A 22 -5.28 9.08 9.92
CA TYR A 22 -6.40 8.84 9.02
C TYR A 22 -7.22 7.63 9.45
N GLY A 23 -6.57 6.52 9.84
CA GLY A 23 -7.25 5.34 10.39
C GLY A 23 -8.13 5.66 11.58
N PHE A 24 -7.60 6.39 12.57
CA PHE A 24 -8.39 6.83 13.74
C PHE A 24 -9.58 7.73 13.38
N SER A 25 -9.47 8.57 12.34
CA SER A 25 -10.57 9.45 11.93
C SER A 25 -11.77 8.72 11.32
N LEU A 26 -11.63 7.45 10.92
CA LEU A 26 -12.72 6.66 10.32
C LEU A 26 -13.69 6.04 11.34
N GLY A 27 -13.41 6.20 12.65
CA GLY A 27 -14.26 5.71 13.74
C GLY A 27 -14.47 4.19 13.76
N ASP A 28 -15.54 3.75 14.43
CA ASP A 28 -15.84 2.33 14.67
C ASP A 28 -16.49 1.61 13.48
N THR A 29 -16.23 2.06 12.25
CA THR A 29 -16.77 1.39 11.08
C THR A 29 -16.07 0.04 10.86
N THR A 30 -16.87 -1.01 10.65
CA THR A 30 -16.38 -2.38 10.50
C THR A 30 -16.62 -2.89 9.08
N LEU A 31 -15.80 -3.88 8.70
CA LEU A 31 -15.99 -4.73 7.55
C LEU A 31 -16.29 -6.12 8.11
N ASP A 32 -17.45 -6.65 7.74
CA ASP A 32 -17.92 -7.96 8.16
C ASP A 32 -17.65 -8.98 7.04
N LEU A 33 -16.79 -9.96 7.33
CA LEU A 33 -16.47 -11.06 6.43
C LEU A 33 -17.19 -12.32 6.89
N ASN A 34 -18.05 -12.85 6.03
CA ASN A 34 -18.65 -14.17 6.21
C ASN A 34 -17.78 -15.20 5.47
N ILE A 35 -17.15 -16.12 6.23
CA ILE A 35 -16.34 -17.21 5.69
C ILE A 35 -16.96 -18.53 6.16
N HIS A 36 -17.72 -19.17 5.29
CA HIS A 36 -18.54 -20.35 5.61
C HIS A 36 -19.44 -20.08 6.83
N ASP A 37 -19.23 -20.78 7.94
CA ASP A 37 -20.05 -20.64 9.15
C ASP A 37 -19.39 -19.73 10.22
N THR A 38 -18.33 -19.01 9.87
CA THR A 38 -17.63 -18.09 10.78
C THR A 38 -17.74 -16.64 10.31
N TYR A 39 -18.09 -15.75 11.25
CA TYR A 39 -18.11 -14.31 11.04
C TYR A 39 -16.83 -13.66 11.59
N TYR A 40 -16.08 -12.97 10.73
CA TYR A 40 -14.96 -12.13 11.11
C TYR A 40 -15.35 -10.66 10.99
N VAL A 41 -15.19 -9.90 12.06
CA VAL A 41 -15.44 -8.45 12.08
C VAL A 41 -14.09 -7.75 12.20
N ILE A 42 -13.72 -7.00 11.16
CA ILE A 42 -12.45 -6.27 11.10
C ILE A 42 -12.77 -4.78 11.06
N SER A 43 -12.22 -3.99 11.97
CA SER A 43 -12.43 -2.54 11.94
C SER A 43 -11.57 -1.88 10.85
N LYS A 44 -12.05 -0.78 10.26
CA LYS A 44 -11.24 -0.02 9.30
C LYS A 44 -9.95 0.52 9.92
N VAL A 45 -9.98 0.82 11.22
CA VAL A 45 -8.79 1.19 11.99
C VAL A 45 -7.73 0.08 11.96
N GLN A 46 -8.12 -1.19 12.14
CA GLN A 46 -7.20 -2.33 12.06
C GLN A 46 -6.59 -2.49 10.66
N ILE A 47 -7.34 -2.20 9.59
CA ILE A 47 -6.81 -2.21 8.22
C ILE A 47 -5.69 -1.15 8.08
N TRP A 48 -5.91 0.07 8.57
CA TRP A 48 -4.91 1.13 8.54
C TRP A 48 -3.69 0.83 9.39
N TYR A 49 -3.87 0.16 10.53
CA TYR A 49 -2.74 -0.37 11.29
C TYR A 49 -1.95 -1.39 10.49
N GLY A 50 -2.62 -2.33 9.80
CA GLY A 50 -1.96 -3.29 8.92
C GLY A 50 -1.12 -2.61 7.83
N ILE A 51 -1.67 -1.58 7.18
CA ILE A 51 -0.97 -0.80 6.15
C ILE A 51 0.25 -0.07 6.76
N ALA A 52 0.09 0.54 7.95
CA ALA A 52 1.19 1.20 8.64
C ALA A 52 2.34 0.22 8.98
N HIS A 53 2.02 -1.01 9.40
CA HIS A 53 3.02 -2.05 9.64
C HIS A 53 3.76 -2.45 8.35
N LEU A 54 3.05 -2.56 7.22
CA LEU A 54 3.68 -2.84 5.93
C LEU A 54 4.67 -1.73 5.53
N PHE A 55 4.30 -0.46 5.71
CA PHE A 55 5.19 0.67 5.44
C PHE A 55 6.40 0.68 6.37
N ALA A 56 6.23 0.30 7.63
CA ALA A 56 7.35 0.13 8.57
C ALA A 56 8.32 -0.97 8.08
N ILE A 57 7.79 -2.13 7.70
CA ILE A 57 8.57 -3.27 7.18
C ILE A 57 9.33 -2.85 5.91
N TYR A 58 8.65 -2.26 4.92
CA TYR A 58 9.32 -1.79 3.70
C TYR A 58 10.41 -0.77 4.00
N GLY A 59 10.15 0.18 4.91
CA GLY A 59 11.16 1.14 5.32
C GLY A 59 12.37 0.48 5.98
N ILE A 60 12.17 -0.49 6.88
CA ILE A 60 13.25 -1.28 7.49
C ILE A 60 14.05 -2.03 6.41
N LEU A 61 13.39 -2.69 5.46
CA LEU A 61 14.07 -3.42 4.39
C LEU A 61 14.93 -2.49 3.53
N TYR A 62 14.42 -1.32 3.14
CA TYR A 62 15.22 -0.32 2.43
C TYR A 62 16.41 0.19 3.27
N TRP A 63 16.17 0.47 4.54
CA TRP A 63 17.18 0.97 5.48
C TRP A 63 18.33 -0.05 5.65
N ILE A 64 18.01 -1.34 5.79
CA ILE A 64 19.01 -2.42 5.86
C ILE A 64 19.89 -2.38 4.61
N PHE A 65 19.32 -2.42 3.41
CA PHE A 65 20.11 -2.46 2.19
C PHE A 65 21.05 -1.26 2.05
N ILE A 66 20.59 -0.06 2.40
CA ILE A 66 21.41 1.15 2.33
C ILE A 66 22.55 1.10 3.36
N ASN A 67 22.27 0.72 4.61
CA ASN A 67 23.28 0.69 5.66
C ASN A 67 24.32 -0.42 5.51
N PHE A 68 23.96 -1.51 4.83
CA PHE A 68 24.91 -2.57 4.47
C PHE A 68 25.62 -2.31 3.14
N ASN A 69 25.61 -1.05 2.65
CA ASN A 69 26.24 -0.63 1.40
C ASN A 69 25.82 -1.50 0.20
N ARG A 70 24.54 -1.85 0.12
CA ARG A 70 23.96 -2.64 -0.98
C ARG A 70 23.23 -1.74 -1.96
N LYS A 71 23.44 -1.99 -3.26
CA LYS A 71 22.95 -1.14 -4.33
C LYS A 71 21.76 -1.78 -5.03
N MET A 72 20.56 -1.31 -4.70
CA MET A 72 19.34 -1.64 -5.44
C MET A 72 19.25 -0.85 -6.74
N ILE A 73 18.46 -1.37 -7.69
CA ILE A 73 18.15 -0.69 -8.95
C ILE A 73 17.18 0.46 -8.67
N ASN A 74 17.60 1.68 -9.00
CA ASN A 74 16.80 2.88 -8.76
C ASN A 74 15.43 2.86 -9.44
N SER A 75 15.32 2.34 -10.67
CA SER A 75 14.03 2.25 -11.38
C SER A 75 13.04 1.32 -10.67
N LEU A 76 13.50 0.15 -10.20
CA LEU A 76 12.66 -0.77 -9.43
C LEU A 76 12.28 -0.19 -8.06
N THR A 77 13.18 0.56 -7.42
CA THR A 77 12.86 1.32 -6.20
C THR A 77 11.78 2.37 -6.45
N SER A 78 11.88 3.13 -7.55
CA SER A 78 10.83 4.08 -7.96
C SER A 78 9.50 3.38 -8.18
N ILE A 79 9.48 2.29 -8.95
CA ILE A 79 8.26 1.54 -9.27
C ILE A 79 7.55 1.11 -7.99
N HIS A 80 8.29 0.50 -7.05
CA HIS A 80 7.72 0.09 -5.77
C HIS A 80 7.15 1.26 -4.98
N LEU A 81 7.93 2.34 -4.79
CA LEU A 81 7.48 3.49 -3.99
C LEU A 81 6.25 4.17 -4.60
N PHE A 82 6.31 4.51 -5.89
CA PHE A 82 5.23 5.24 -6.55
C PHE A 82 3.98 4.37 -6.68
N SER A 83 4.12 3.10 -7.08
CA SER A 83 2.98 2.19 -7.18
C SER A 83 2.32 1.98 -5.82
N THR A 84 3.09 1.82 -4.75
CA THR A 84 2.54 1.61 -3.41
C THR A 84 1.84 2.85 -2.87
N ILE A 85 2.47 4.03 -2.97
CA ILE A 85 1.92 5.28 -2.42
C ILE A 85 0.73 5.77 -3.26
N ILE A 86 0.89 5.88 -4.58
CA ILE A 86 -0.15 6.39 -5.46
C ILE A 86 -1.30 5.37 -5.54
N GLY A 87 -0.99 4.07 -5.64
CA GLY A 87 -1.99 3.02 -5.67
C GLY A 87 -2.86 3.04 -4.41
N LEU A 88 -2.25 3.19 -3.22
CA LEU A 88 -2.99 3.31 -1.97
C LEU A 88 -3.89 4.55 -1.95
N ILE A 89 -3.39 5.72 -2.36
CA ILE A 89 -4.19 6.95 -2.44
C ILE A 89 -5.39 6.76 -3.37
N ILE A 90 -5.18 6.22 -4.57
CA ILE A 90 -6.27 5.99 -5.52
C ILE A 90 -7.28 4.97 -4.96
N LEU A 91 -6.81 3.87 -4.36
CA LEU A 91 -7.70 2.88 -3.73
C LEU A 91 -8.54 3.51 -2.61
N THR A 92 -7.97 4.39 -1.79
CA THR A 92 -8.75 5.08 -0.75
C THR A 92 -9.82 5.99 -1.31
N ILE A 93 -9.53 6.70 -2.41
CA ILE A 93 -10.49 7.60 -3.06
C ILE A 93 -11.58 6.82 -3.80
N LEU A 94 -11.24 5.71 -4.44
CA LEU A 94 -12.19 4.92 -5.24
C LEU A 94 -12.99 3.91 -4.41
N SER A 95 -12.49 3.48 -3.25
CA SER A 95 -13.09 2.37 -2.54
C SER A 95 -14.35 2.78 -1.77
N PRO A 96 -15.49 2.09 -1.98
CA PRO A 96 -16.67 2.25 -1.14
C PRO A 96 -16.40 1.84 0.31
N LEU A 97 -15.35 1.07 0.57
CA LEU A 97 -14.92 0.74 1.93
C LEU A 97 -14.56 1.98 2.74
N PHE A 98 -13.97 3.00 2.11
CA PHE A 98 -13.51 4.22 2.79
C PHE A 98 -14.45 5.41 2.57
N ASN A 99 -15.39 5.31 1.63
CA ASN A 99 -16.36 6.37 1.33
C ASN A 99 -17.76 5.98 1.80
N GLN A 100 -18.32 6.78 2.71
CA GLN A 100 -19.63 6.54 3.32
C GLN A 100 -20.82 6.73 2.35
N GLU A 101 -20.58 7.31 1.17
CA GLU A 101 -21.63 7.73 0.22
C GLU A 101 -22.12 6.63 -0.74
N SER A 102 -21.43 5.50 -0.85
CA SER A 102 -21.76 4.46 -1.84
C SER A 102 -22.96 3.58 -1.46
N ALA A 103 -23.42 3.61 -0.20
CA ALA A 103 -24.55 2.79 0.24
C ALA A 103 -25.91 3.23 -0.37
N ASN A 104 -25.99 4.45 -0.94
CA ASN A 104 -27.22 5.00 -1.52
C ASN A 104 -27.24 5.02 -3.05
N PHE A 105 -26.20 4.49 -3.73
CA PHE A 105 -26.23 4.33 -5.18
C PHE A 105 -26.94 3.04 -5.57
N GLN A 106 -28.27 3.00 -5.37
CA GLN A 106 -29.11 2.04 -6.09
C GLN A 106 -29.07 2.37 -7.59
N LYS A 107 -28.13 1.76 -8.30
CA LYS A 107 -28.32 1.33 -9.70
C LYS A 107 -27.15 0.46 -10.12
N GLU A 108 -27.44 -0.81 -10.42
CA GLU A 108 -26.65 -1.64 -11.33
C GLU A 108 -26.37 -0.83 -12.61
N ASN A 109 -25.21 -0.20 -12.66
CA ASN A 109 -24.79 0.64 -13.77
C ASN A 109 -23.36 0.22 -14.14
N ASN A 110 -23.01 0.33 -15.43
CA ASN A 110 -21.65 0.13 -15.95
C ASN A 110 -20.56 0.87 -15.14
N TYR A 111 -20.93 1.91 -14.38
CA TYR A 111 -20.05 2.64 -13.47
C TYR A 111 -19.51 1.80 -12.31
N GLU A 112 -20.34 1.05 -11.59
CA GLU A 112 -19.86 0.23 -10.44
C GLU A 112 -18.92 -0.88 -10.91
N ALA A 113 -19.28 -1.53 -12.02
CA ALA A 113 -18.41 -2.49 -12.68
C ALA A 113 -17.08 -1.83 -13.10
N PHE A 114 -17.12 -0.65 -13.70
CA PHE A 114 -15.90 0.10 -14.07
C PHE A 114 -15.02 0.42 -12.86
N VAL A 115 -15.60 0.87 -11.74
CA VAL A 115 -14.86 1.15 -10.50
C VAL A 115 -14.24 -0.13 -9.95
N PHE A 116 -15.00 -1.22 -9.89
CA PHE A 116 -14.51 -2.53 -9.44
C PHE A 116 -13.33 -3.03 -10.30
N PHE A 117 -13.47 -3.03 -11.63
CA PHE A 117 -12.39 -3.43 -12.53
C PHE A 117 -11.17 -2.52 -12.41
N SER A 118 -11.37 -1.21 -12.23
CA SER A 118 -10.27 -0.26 -12.00
C SER A 118 -9.52 -0.57 -10.71
N GLN A 119 -10.22 -0.84 -9.61
CA GLN A 119 -9.63 -1.25 -8.34
C GLN A 119 -8.85 -2.57 -8.49
N LEU A 120 -9.41 -3.56 -9.18
CA LEU A 120 -8.74 -4.83 -9.45
C LEU A 120 -7.42 -4.61 -10.20
N ILE A 121 -7.43 -3.80 -11.27
CA ILE A 121 -6.22 -3.48 -12.03
C ILE A 121 -5.17 -2.80 -11.15
N ILE A 122 -5.58 -1.83 -10.32
CA ILE A 122 -4.67 -1.12 -9.41
C ILE A 122 -4.04 -2.09 -8.40
N VAL A 123 -4.84 -2.98 -7.80
CA VAL A 123 -4.34 -3.99 -6.86
C VAL A 123 -3.35 -4.93 -7.56
N LEU A 124 -3.63 -5.38 -8.78
CA LEU A 124 -2.72 -6.22 -9.55
C LEU A 124 -1.39 -5.51 -9.86
N ILE A 125 -1.43 -4.22 -10.21
CA ILE A 125 -0.22 -3.41 -10.44
C ILE A 125 0.59 -3.28 -9.14
N MET A 126 -0.07 -3.04 -8.00
CA MET A 126 0.60 -2.98 -6.70
C MET A 126 1.23 -4.33 -6.34
N LEU A 127 0.53 -5.44 -6.53
CA LEU A 127 1.09 -6.77 -6.28
C LEU A 127 2.32 -7.04 -7.16
N LEU A 128 2.28 -6.65 -8.43
CA LEU A 128 3.43 -6.74 -9.33
C LEU A 128 4.60 -5.88 -8.84
N ALA A 129 4.35 -4.64 -8.41
CA ALA A 129 5.38 -3.76 -7.87
C ALA A 129 6.05 -4.35 -6.61
N GLN A 130 5.28 -5.07 -5.79
CA GLN A 130 5.76 -5.69 -4.55
C GLN A 130 6.63 -6.91 -4.87
N PHE A 131 6.23 -7.70 -5.88
CA PHE A 131 7.09 -8.75 -6.43
C PHE A 131 8.41 -8.18 -6.98
N LEU A 132 8.34 -7.11 -7.78
CA LEU A 132 9.53 -6.44 -8.33
C LEU A 132 10.44 -5.86 -7.23
N PHE A 133 9.87 -5.42 -6.11
CA PHE A 133 10.65 -5.00 -4.94
C PHE A 133 11.49 -6.14 -4.37
N PHE A 134 10.92 -7.33 -4.19
CA PHE A 134 11.68 -8.49 -3.72
C PHE A 134 12.74 -8.95 -4.74
N VAL A 135 12.45 -8.89 -6.05
CA VAL A 135 13.46 -9.11 -7.10
C VAL A 135 14.60 -8.10 -6.99
N ASN A 136 14.27 -6.82 -6.78
CA ASN A 136 15.27 -5.76 -6.62
C ASN A 136 16.15 -5.98 -5.38
N MET A 137 15.56 -6.42 -4.27
CA MET A 137 16.30 -6.83 -3.07
C MET A 137 17.23 -7.99 -3.39
N GLY A 138 16.75 -9.04 -4.06
CA GLY A 138 17.58 -10.18 -4.49
C GLY A 138 18.81 -9.72 -5.29
N ILE A 139 18.61 -8.82 -6.25
CA ILE A 139 19.69 -8.21 -7.03
C ILE A 139 20.63 -7.37 -6.14
N GLY A 140 20.07 -6.60 -5.21
CA GLY A 140 20.81 -5.73 -4.31
C GLY A 140 21.78 -6.48 -3.40
N ILE A 141 21.47 -7.72 -3.01
CA ILE A 141 22.35 -8.54 -2.16
C ILE A 141 23.73 -8.72 -2.81
N PHE A 142 23.75 -8.98 -4.11
CA PHE A 142 24.99 -9.23 -4.86
C PHE A 142 25.71 -7.96 -5.31
N ARG A 143 25.06 -6.79 -5.25
CA ARG A 143 25.61 -5.51 -5.72
C ARG A 143 26.03 -4.63 -4.55
N LYS A 144 27.33 -4.34 -4.45
CA LYS A 144 27.83 -3.37 -3.46
C LYS A 144 27.71 -1.94 -4.00
N GLN A 145 27.43 -0.99 -3.11
CA GLN A 145 27.70 0.42 -3.35
C GLN A 145 29.23 0.58 -3.26
N GLY A 146 29.83 1.05 -4.35
CA GLY A 146 31.25 1.40 -4.38
C GLY A 146 31.52 2.71 -3.67
#